data_AF-A0A9D7JUC9-F1
#
_entry.id   AF-A0A9D7JUC9-F1
#
_cell.length_a   1.000
_cell.length_b   1.000
_cell.length_c   1.000
_cell.angle_alpha   90.00
_cell.angle_beta   90.00
_cell.angle_gamma   90.00
#
_symmetry.space_group_name_H-M   'P 1'
#
loop_
_entity.id
_entity.type
_entity.pdbx_description
1 polymer ?
#
loop_
_entity_poly.entity_id
_entity_poly.type
_entity_poly.pdbx_seq_one_letter_code
_entity_poly.pdbx_strand_id
1 'polypeptide(L)'
;MFDTRGKVALMLLKNYCNCTDQDLINRLNSDWKLQMFCGVLLRPKEGIANFKIVSSIRCELARVLEGEAYQKIQEIFAKSWRHYMTHPHIARMDATAYESNLRYPTDVKLLWECCEWMHKKLLWCYGHWVLFNLALNLKSKKQGI
;
A
#
# COMPACT_ATOMS: atom_id res chain seq x y z
N MET A 1 17.30 16.99 -20.45
CA MET A 1 18.10 15.80 -20.03
C MET A 1 17.33 14.51 -20.28
N PHE A 2 16.09 14.35 -19.79
CA PHE A 2 15.20 13.25 -20.19
C PHE A 2 14.09 13.75 -21.13
N ASP A 3 13.91 13.11 -22.29
CA ASP A 3 12.73 13.25 -23.14
C ASP A 3 11.50 12.58 -22.48
N THR A 4 10.29 12.83 -22.96
CA THR A 4 9.04 12.23 -22.44
C THR A 4 9.12 10.71 -22.42
N ARG A 5 9.66 10.09 -23.47
CA ARG A 5 9.92 8.64 -23.53
C ARG A 5 10.92 8.19 -22.46
N GLY A 6 11.99 8.97 -22.26
CA GLY A 6 13.01 8.73 -21.25
C GLY A 6 12.45 8.81 -19.82
N LYS A 7 11.52 9.73 -19.55
CA LYS A 7 10.82 9.84 -18.26
C LYS A 7 10.01 8.58 -17.95
N VAL A 8 9.24 8.08 -18.92
CA VAL A 8 8.46 6.85 -18.77
C VAL A 8 9.37 5.64 -18.63
N ALA A 9 10.41 5.53 -19.48
CA ALA A 9 11.41 4.47 -19.40
C ALA A 9 12.10 4.44 -18.04
N LEU A 10 12.44 5.60 -17.47
CA LEU A 10 13.04 5.69 -16.14
C LEU A 10 12.11 5.14 -15.04
N MET A 11 10.80 5.36 -15.14
CA MET A 11 9.82 4.79 -14.18
C MET A 11 9.68 3.27 -14.33
N LEU A 12 9.68 2.75 -15.56
CA LEU A 12 9.68 1.30 -15.79
C LEU A 12 10.96 0.67 -15.26
N LEU A 13 12.10 1.31 -15.50
CA LEU A 13 13.40 0.86 -15.02
C LEU A 13 13.48 0.87 -13.50
N LYS A 14 12.91 1.90 -12.85
CA LYS A 14 12.82 1.99 -11.40
C LYS A 14 12.09 0.78 -10.81
N ASN A 15 10.96 0.39 -11.40
CA ASN A 15 10.19 -0.77 -10.97
C ASN A 15 10.94 -2.08 -11.24
N TYR A 16 11.59 -2.22 -12.40
CA TYR A 16 12.37 -3.41 -12.75
C TYR A 16 13.57 -3.64 -11.84
N CYS A 17 14.31 -2.57 -11.52
CA CYS A 17 15.52 -2.65 -10.71
C CYS A 17 15.25 -2.84 -9.21
N ASN A 18 14.03 -2.50 -8.75
CA ASN A 18 13.61 -2.56 -7.35
C ASN A 18 14.66 -2.01 -6.36
N CYS A 19 15.30 -0.90 -6.70
CA CYS A 19 16.38 -0.27 -5.91
C CYS A 19 15.93 1.08 -5.36
N THR A 20 16.76 1.79 -4.57
CA THR A 20 16.43 3.17 -4.13
C THR A 20 16.55 4.18 -5.28
N ASP A 21 16.03 5.40 -5.11
CA ASP A 21 16.15 6.47 -6.13
C ASP A 21 17.62 6.87 -6.33
N GLN A 22 18.42 6.83 -5.26
CA GLN A 22 19.85 7.09 -5.29
C GLN A 22 20.62 5.97 -6.01
N ASP A 23 20.33 4.71 -5.68
CA ASP A 23 20.97 3.57 -6.35
C ASP A 23 20.64 3.51 -7.83
N LEU A 24 19.41 3.88 -8.22
CA LEU A 24 19.01 3.95 -9.62
C LEU A 24 19.88 4.95 -10.38
N ILE A 25 20.10 6.14 -9.82
CA ILE A 25 20.93 7.17 -10.45
C ILE A 25 22.41 6.79 -10.46
N ASN A 26 22.91 6.16 -9.41
CA ASN A 26 24.28 5.62 -9.40
C ASN A 26 24.46 4.58 -10.52
N ARG A 27 23.51 3.67 -10.69
CA ARG A 27 23.52 2.70 -11.79
C ARG A 27 23.40 3.38 -13.15
N LEU A 28 22.57 4.41 -13.28
CA LEU A 28 22.41 5.14 -14.53
C LEU A 28 23.70 5.90 -14.90
N ASN A 29 24.46 6.39 -13.93
CA ASN A 29 25.77 7.01 -14.17
C ASN A 29 26.83 6.00 -14.66
N SER A 30 26.77 4.75 -14.20
CA SER A 30 27.77 3.72 -14.51
C SER A 30 27.43 2.83 -15.72
N ASP A 31 26.14 2.56 -15.96
CA ASP A 31 25.68 1.56 -16.94
C ASP A 31 25.13 2.21 -18.22
N TRP A 32 25.87 2.05 -19.32
CA TRP A 32 25.49 2.58 -20.63
C TRP A 32 24.19 1.96 -21.18
N LYS A 33 23.84 0.73 -20.80
CA LYS A 33 22.61 0.08 -21.27
C LYS A 33 21.38 0.77 -20.69
N LEU A 34 21.45 1.14 -19.42
CA LEU A 34 20.39 1.88 -18.74
C LEU A 34 20.25 3.30 -19.29
N GLN A 35 21.38 3.92 -19.62
CA GLN A 35 21.43 5.21 -20.31
C GLN A 35 20.72 5.14 -21.67
N MET A 36 21.09 4.20 -22.53
CA MET A 36 20.43 4.01 -23.84
C MET A 36 18.94 3.70 -23.70
N PHE A 37 18.55 2.86 -22.73
CA PHE A 37 17.14 2.55 -22.48
C PHE A 37 16.33 3.80 -22.11
N CYS A 38 16.90 4.69 -21.29
CA CYS A 38 16.26 5.95 -20.91
C CYS A 38 16.43 7.05 -21.96
N GLY A 39 17.11 6.79 -23.08
CA GLY A 39 17.42 7.79 -24.10
C GLY A 39 18.32 8.93 -23.59
N VAL A 40 19.16 8.65 -22.59
CA VAL A 40 20.14 9.60 -22.06
C VAL A 40 21.52 9.12 -22.45
N LEU A 41 22.41 10.03 -22.82
CA LEU A 41 23.82 9.71 -23.06
C LEU A 41 24.67 10.67 -22.23
N LEU A 42 25.27 10.15 -21.15
CA LEU A 42 26.16 10.94 -20.30
C LEU A 42 27.57 10.89 -20.89
N ARG A 43 28.22 12.05 -21.02
CA ARG A 43 29.63 12.07 -21.43
C ARG A 43 30.54 11.56 -20.31
N PRO A 44 31.74 11.06 -20.64
CA PRO A 44 32.75 10.76 -19.62
C PRO A 44 33.01 12.01 -18.76
N LYS A 45 32.92 11.86 -17.42
CA LYS A 45 32.96 12.92 -16.38
C LYS A 45 31.67 13.70 -16.14
N GLU A 46 30.61 13.48 -16.92
CA GLU A 46 29.28 13.99 -16.62
C GLU A 46 28.48 12.94 -15.86
N GLY A 47 27.88 13.35 -14.75
CA GLY A 47 27.09 12.47 -13.90
C GLY A 47 25.90 13.22 -13.31
N ILE A 48 24.83 12.48 -13.07
CA ILE A 48 23.64 12.99 -12.43
C ILE A 48 23.89 12.99 -10.93
N ALA A 49 24.08 14.17 -10.34
CA ALA A 49 24.25 14.31 -8.89
C ALA A 49 22.90 14.31 -8.15
N ASN A 50 21.86 14.88 -8.76
CA ASN A 50 20.57 15.05 -8.11
C ASN A 50 19.69 13.80 -8.25
N PHE A 51 19.70 12.93 -7.24
CA PHE A 51 18.84 11.75 -7.21
C PHE A 51 17.34 12.07 -7.11
N LYS A 52 16.97 13.26 -6.62
CA LYS A 52 15.57 13.67 -6.50
C LYS A 52 14.88 13.87 -7.86
N ILE A 53 15.64 13.85 -8.96
CA ILE A 53 15.09 13.90 -10.32
C ILE A 53 14.08 12.78 -10.57
N VAL A 54 14.30 11.58 -10.02
CA VAL A 54 13.40 10.43 -10.14
C VAL A 54 12.04 10.74 -9.51
N SER A 55 12.05 11.28 -8.28
CA SER A 55 10.83 11.69 -7.58
C SER A 55 10.12 12.85 -8.28
N SER A 56 10.88 13.84 -8.76
CA SER A 56 10.32 14.99 -9.51
C SER A 56 9.61 14.54 -10.78
N ILE A 57 10.24 13.66 -11.57
CA ILE A 57 9.64 13.07 -12.78
C ILE A 57 8.39 12.25 -12.43
N ARG A 58 8.42 11.48 -11.35
CA ARG A 58 7.26 10.72 -10.89
C ARG A 58 6.07 11.64 -10.57
N CYS A 59 6.31 12.75 -9.87
CA CYS A 59 5.28 13.75 -9.58
C CYS A 59 4.77 14.46 -10.84
N GLU A 60 5.67 14.77 -11.78
CA GLU A 60 5.28 15.36 -13.07
C GLU A 60 4.37 14.42 -13.86
N LEU A 61 4.76 13.14 -13.98
CA LEU A 61 3.96 12.12 -14.65
C LEU A 61 2.63 11.89 -13.94
N ALA A 62 2.61 11.85 -12.60
CA ALA A 62 1.36 11.69 -11.84
C ALA A 62 0.32 12.75 -12.25
N ARG A 63 0.72 14.03 -12.30
CA ARG A 63 -0.18 15.13 -12.71
C ARG A 63 -0.71 14.98 -14.14
N VAL A 64 0.13 14.50 -15.06
CA VAL A 64 -0.28 14.28 -16.46
C VAL A 64 -1.23 13.08 -16.58
N LEU A 65 -1.06 12.09 -15.71
CA LEU A 65 -1.80 10.83 -15.72
C LEU A 65 -3.08 10.89 -14.86
N GLU A 66 -3.48 12.05 -14.35
CA GLU A 66 -4.70 12.19 -13.54
C GLU A 66 -5.99 12.13 -14.39
N GLY A 67 -7.08 11.68 -13.75
CA GLY A 67 -8.42 11.66 -14.36
C GLY A 67 -8.56 10.69 -15.54
N GLU A 68 -9.13 11.16 -16.65
CA GLU A 68 -9.39 10.35 -17.84
C GLU A 68 -8.13 9.81 -18.52
N ALA A 69 -6.99 10.51 -18.37
CA ALA A 69 -5.73 10.10 -18.98
C ALA A 69 -5.26 8.74 -18.42
N TYR A 70 -5.49 8.50 -17.13
CA TYR A 70 -5.19 7.24 -16.47
C TYR A 70 -5.88 6.05 -17.17
N GLN A 71 -7.20 6.16 -17.36
CA GLN A 71 -8.02 5.09 -17.94
C GLN A 71 -7.59 4.79 -19.39
N LYS A 72 -7.38 5.83 -20.20
CA LYS A 72 -6.89 5.69 -21.58
C LYS A 72 -5.57 4.94 -21.65
N ILE A 73 -4.64 5.25 -20.74
CA ILE A 73 -3.33 4.62 -20.71
C ILE A 73 -3.42 3.16 -20.24
N GLN A 74 -4.26 2.86 -19.26
CA GLN A 74 -4.54 1.48 -18.87
C GLN A 74 -5.09 0.65 -20.04
N GLU A 75 -6.03 1.21 -20.82
CA GLU A 75 -6.55 0.53 -22.01
C GLU A 75 -5.46 0.27 -23.06
N ILE A 76 -4.61 1.26 -23.33
CA ILE A 76 -3.50 1.12 -24.28
C ILE A 76 -2.53 0.02 -23.81
N PHE A 77 -2.17 0.02 -22.52
CA PHE A 77 -1.30 -1.03 -21.97
C PHE A 77 -1.96 -2.40 -22.04
N ALA A 78 -3.25 -2.51 -21.66
CA ALA A 78 -3.98 -3.77 -21.72
C ALA A 78 -4.04 -4.33 -23.14
N LYS A 79 -4.33 -3.49 -24.14
CA LYS A 79 -4.33 -3.87 -25.56
C LYS A 79 -2.94 -4.31 -26.03
N SER A 80 -1.91 -3.55 -25.67
CA SER A 80 -0.53 -3.82 -26.11
C SER A 80 0.04 -5.09 -25.48
N TRP A 81 -0.31 -5.36 -24.22
CA TRP A 81 0.22 -6.51 -23.48
C TRP A 81 -0.62 -7.78 -23.65
N ARG A 82 -1.82 -7.69 -24.26
CA ARG A 82 -2.75 -8.81 -24.42
C ARG A 82 -2.10 -10.05 -25.04
N HIS A 83 -1.21 -9.88 -26.01
CA HIS A 83 -0.52 -10.99 -26.68
C HIS A 83 0.50 -11.72 -25.78
N TYR A 84 0.97 -11.07 -24.73
CA TYR A 84 1.95 -11.62 -23.77
C TYR A 84 1.28 -12.22 -22.52
N MET A 85 -0.03 -12.01 -22.32
CA MET A 85 -0.74 -12.51 -21.15
C MET A 85 -1.19 -13.96 -21.35
N THR A 86 -0.74 -14.85 -20.46
CA THR A 86 -1.27 -16.22 -20.37
C THR A 86 -2.49 -16.23 -19.46
N HIS A 87 -3.66 -16.61 -19.99
CA HIS A 87 -4.96 -16.72 -19.28
C HIS A 87 -5.67 -15.38 -18.95
N PRO A 88 -6.10 -14.60 -19.95
CA PRO A 88 -6.79 -13.32 -19.73
C PRO A 88 -8.18 -13.44 -19.08
N HIS A 89 -8.74 -14.65 -18.99
CA HIS A 89 -10.00 -14.93 -18.31
C HIS A 89 -9.85 -15.02 -16.78
N ILE A 90 -8.62 -15.12 -16.27
CA ILE A 90 -8.34 -15.19 -14.83
C ILE A 90 -8.01 -13.78 -14.35
N ALA A 91 -8.91 -13.17 -13.57
CA ALA A 91 -8.61 -11.93 -12.88
C ALA A 91 -7.59 -12.22 -11.76
N ARG A 92 -6.33 -11.80 -11.96
CA ARG A 92 -5.32 -11.77 -10.89
C ARG A 92 -5.41 -10.42 -10.20
N MET A 93 -5.95 -10.42 -8.99
CA MET A 93 -5.91 -9.26 -8.09
C MET A 93 -4.64 -9.37 -7.24
N ASP A 94 -3.99 -8.24 -6.95
CA ASP A 94 -2.82 -8.22 -6.06
C ASP A 94 -3.21 -8.82 -4.69
N ALA A 95 -2.33 -9.65 -4.13
CA ALA A 95 -2.57 -10.34 -2.87
C ALA A 95 -2.66 -9.39 -1.67
N THR A 96 -2.30 -8.11 -1.83
CA THR A 96 -2.58 -7.06 -0.83
C THR A 96 -4.07 -6.76 -0.65
N ALA A 97 -4.95 -7.26 -1.53
CA ALA A 97 -6.40 -7.22 -1.36
C ALA A 97 -6.97 -8.42 -0.57
N TYR A 98 -6.13 -9.27 0.05
CA TYR A 98 -6.61 -10.25 1.03
C TYR A 98 -6.86 -9.57 2.38
N GLU A 99 -8.13 -9.22 2.56
CA GLU A 99 -8.85 -8.98 3.81
C GLU A 99 -8.30 -7.87 4.74
N SER A 100 -9.02 -6.75 4.77
CA SER A 100 -8.99 -5.78 5.88
C SER A 100 -9.28 -6.41 7.26
N ASN A 101 -9.74 -7.67 7.29
CA ASN A 101 -10.10 -8.42 8.49
C ASN A 101 -9.11 -9.54 8.87
N LEU A 102 -8.16 -9.94 8.00
CA LEU A 102 -7.06 -10.84 8.38
C LEU A 102 -5.91 -10.01 8.95
N ARG A 103 -6.13 -9.52 10.17
CA ARG A 103 -5.12 -8.78 10.91
C ARG A 103 -4.06 -9.78 11.42
N TYR A 104 -2.80 -9.57 11.05
CA TYR A 104 -1.69 -10.36 11.60
C TYR A 104 -1.67 -10.26 13.14
N PRO A 105 -1.74 -11.39 13.88
CA PRO A 105 -1.74 -11.40 15.32
C PRO A 105 -0.33 -11.05 15.81
N THR A 106 -0.16 -9.84 16.33
CA THR A 106 1.05 -9.46 17.07
C THR A 106 0.72 -9.54 18.56
N ASP A 107 1.70 -9.87 19.40
CA ASP A 107 1.50 -10.06 20.84
C ASP A 107 0.77 -8.89 21.51
N VAL A 108 1.09 -7.64 21.12
CA VAL A 108 0.44 -6.42 21.61
C VAL A 108 -1.07 -6.39 21.34
N LYS A 109 -1.51 -6.93 20.20
CA LYS A 109 -2.93 -6.94 19.79
C LYS A 109 -3.71 -8.01 20.53
N LEU A 110 -3.13 -9.21 20.64
CA LEU A 110 -3.71 -10.30 21.43
C LEU A 110 -3.90 -9.89 22.89
N LEU A 111 -2.91 -9.21 23.46
CA LEU A 111 -3.00 -8.69 24.83
C LEU A 111 -4.15 -7.67 24.96
N TRP A 112 -4.28 -6.75 24.01
CA TRP A 112 -5.36 -5.76 23.99
C TRP A 112 -6.75 -6.43 23.92
N GLU A 113 -6.93 -7.39 23.02
CA GLU A 113 -8.21 -8.11 22.85
C GLU A 113 -8.58 -8.92 24.09
N CYS A 114 -7.59 -9.57 24.74
CA CYS A 114 -7.79 -10.26 26.02
C CYS A 114 -8.25 -9.31 27.12
N CYS A 115 -7.61 -8.14 27.25
CA CYS A 115 -7.98 -7.12 28.24
C CYS A 115 -9.40 -6.59 27.98
N GLU A 116 -9.73 -6.28 26.73
CA GLU A 116 -11.06 -5.79 26.34
C GLU A 116 -12.15 -6.84 26.62
N TRP A 117 -11.88 -8.11 26.30
CA TRP A 117 -12.80 -9.21 26.58
C TRP A 117 -13.05 -9.37 28.08
N MET A 118 -11.99 -9.37 28.89
CA MET A 118 -12.09 -9.47 30.35
C MET A 118 -12.88 -8.30 30.94
N HIS A 119 -12.64 -7.08 30.46
CA HIS A 119 -13.36 -5.89 30.92
C HIS A 119 -14.87 -5.99 30.63
N LYS A 120 -15.25 -6.43 29.42
CA LYS A 120 -16.66 -6.66 29.05
C LYS A 120 -17.33 -7.71 29.96
N LYS A 121 -16.62 -8.78 30.31
CA LYS A 121 -17.13 -9.81 31.22
C LYS A 121 -17.31 -9.29 32.64
N LEU A 122 -16.36 -8.50 33.15
CA LEU A 122 -16.50 -7.86 34.46
C LEU A 122 -17.72 -6.96 34.51
N LEU A 123 -17.89 -6.06 33.53
CA LEU A 123 -19.06 -5.17 33.47
C LEU A 123 -20.38 -5.94 33.41
N TRP A 124 -20.42 -7.03 32.63
CA TRP A 124 -21.61 -7.89 32.56
C TRP A 124 -21.93 -8.54 33.92
N CYS A 125 -20.92 -9.09 34.60
CA CYS A 125 -21.09 -9.69 35.93
C CYS A 125 -21.52 -8.65 36.97
N TYR A 126 -20.93 -7.46 36.98
CA TYR A 126 -21.31 -6.38 37.90
C TYR A 126 -22.74 -5.91 37.65
N GLY A 127 -23.13 -5.70 36.39
CA GLY A 127 -24.51 -5.33 36.05
C GLY A 127 -25.52 -6.38 36.50
N HIS A 128 -25.23 -7.66 36.25
CA HIS A 128 -26.10 -8.76 36.69
C HIS A 128 -26.16 -8.89 38.21
N TRP A 129 -25.04 -8.72 38.92
CA TRP A 129 -24.98 -8.75 40.38
C TRP A 129 -25.76 -7.59 41.03
N VAL A 130 -25.67 -6.39 40.47
CA VAL A 130 -26.46 -5.22 40.95
C VAL A 130 -27.95 -5.45 40.75
N LEU A 131 -28.38 -5.92 39.57
CA LEU A 131 -29.77 -6.23 39.29
C LEU A 131 -30.32 -7.34 40.22
N PHE A 132 -29.52 -8.38 40.47
CA PHE A 132 -29.87 -9.46 41.39
C PHE A 132 -30.05 -8.95 42.83
N ASN A 133 -29.13 -8.12 43.34
CA ASN A 133 -29.25 -7.53 44.68
C ASN A 133 -30.44 -6.56 44.78
N LEU A 134 -30.72 -5.78 43.74
CA LEU A 134 -31.89 -4.90 43.72
C LEU A 134 -33.20 -5.70 43.77
N ALA A 135 -33.26 -6.81 43.02
CA ALA A 135 -34.41 -7.73 43.02
C ALA A 135 -34.61 -8.42 44.38
N LEU A 136 -33.53 -8.81 45.07
CA LEU A 136 -33.59 -9.35 46.43
C LEU A 136 -34.10 -8.30 47.44
N ASN A 137 -33.61 -7.06 47.36
CA ASN A 137 -34.08 -5.97 48.22
C ASN A 137 -35.55 -5.61 47.99
N LEU A 138 -36.03 -5.65 46.75
CA LEU A 138 -37.45 -5.45 46.42
C LEU A 138 -38.34 -6.60 46.92
N LYS A 139 -37.86 -7.85 46.89
CA LYS A 139 -38.58 -9.00 47.47
C LYS A 139 -38.65 -8.92 48.99
N SER A 140 -37.56 -8.53 49.65
CA SER A 140 -37.52 -8.32 51.11
C SER A 140 -38.52 -7.25 51.57
N LYS A 141 -38.60 -6.11 50.86
CA LYS A 141 -39.61 -5.06 51.13
C LYS A 141 -41.05 -5.50 50.93
N LYS A 142 -41.33 -6.47 50.06
CA LYS A 142 -42.69 -7.01 49.84
C LYS A 142 -43.12 -8.03 50.90
N GLN A 143 -42.20 -8.61 51.67
CA GLN A 143 -42.50 -9.60 52.72
C GLN A 143 -42.56 -9.02 54.14
N GLY A 144 -42.30 -7.71 54.29
CA GLY A 144 -42.34 -6.97 55.56
C GLY A 144 -43.56 -6.07 55.75
N ILE A 145 -44.74 -6.49 55.24
CA ILE A 145 -46.07 -5.96 55.61
C ILE A 145 -46.96 -7.16 55.91
#